data_AF-A0A3M0WJE6-F1
#
_entry.id   AF-A0A3M0WJE6-F1
#
_cell.length_a   1.000
_cell.length_b   1.000
_cell.length_c   1.000
_cell.angle_alpha   90.00
_cell.angle_beta   90.00
_cell.angle_gamma   90.00
#
_symmetry.space_group_name_H-M   'P 1'
#
loop_
_entity.id
_entity.type
_entity.pdbx_description
1 polymer ?
#
loop_
_entity_poly.entity_id
_entity_poly.type
_entity_poly.pdbx_seq_one_letter_code
_entity_poly.pdbx_strand_id
1 'polypeptide(L)' 'MKKKKLAIALDFTEIGDAERFLYDIEDKDIIIKVGYSLFVKYGKDITDFIKNRGFELFLDLKLHDIPNT' A
#
# COMPACT_ATOMS: atom_id res chain seq x y z
N MET A 1 11.53 22.78 8.92
CA MET A 1 10.37 22.51 8.04
C MET A 1 10.22 21.01 7.90
N LYS A 2 9.03 20.41 8.08
CA LYS A 2 8.82 18.98 7.79
C LYS A 2 8.91 18.77 6.27
N LYS A 3 9.78 17.87 5.82
CA LYS A 3 9.86 17.44 4.42
C LYS A 3 8.54 16.75 4.05
N LYS A 4 7.96 17.10 2.90
CA LYS A 4 6.75 16.40 2.40
C LYS A 4 7.18 15.02 1.92
N LYS A 5 6.51 13.97 2.38
CA LYS A 5 6.70 12.61 1.87
C LYS A 5 5.90 12.39 0.59
N LEU A 6 6.45 11.62 -0.33
CA LEU A 6 5.73 11.15 -1.51
C LEU A 6 4.82 9.99 -1.09
N ALA A 7 3.58 10.01 -1.57
CA ALA A 7 2.66 8.88 -1.45
C ALA A 7 2.35 8.33 -2.84
N ILE A 8 2.50 7.02 -3.02
CA ILE A 8 2.27 6.32 -4.28
C ILE A 8 1.08 5.38 -4.12
N ALA A 9 0.08 5.52 -4.99
CA ALA A 9 -1.06 4.61 -5.06
C ALA A 9 -0.71 3.39 -5.89
N LEU A 10 -0.95 2.19 -5.35
CA LEU A 10 -0.88 0.95 -6.12
C LEU A 10 -2.19 0.76 -6.88
N ASP A 11 -2.17 1.09 -8.17
CA ASP A 11 -3.29 0.90 -9.09
C ASP A 11 -3.06 -0.34 -9.96
N PHE A 12 -3.04 -1.50 -9.30
CA PHE A 12 -2.81 -2.81 -9.93
C PHE A 12 -3.92 -3.78 -9.55
N THR A 13 -4.24 -4.70 -10.47
CA THR A 13 -5.22 -5.77 -10.24
C THR A 13 -4.60 -7.02 -9.62
N GLU A 14 -3.32 -7.26 -9.92
CA GLU A 14 -2.56 -8.41 -9.44
C GLU A 14 -1.45 -8.00 -8.49
N ILE A 15 -1.24 -8.80 -7.44
CA ILE A 15 -0.19 -8.54 -6.44
C ILE A 15 1.19 -8.58 -7.08
N GLY A 16 1.44 -9.48 -8.04
CA GLY A 16 2.73 -9.60 -8.70
C GLY A 16 3.16 -8.37 -9.48
N ASP A 17 2.23 -7.59 -10.03
CA ASP A 17 2.54 -6.34 -10.73
C ASP A 17 2.91 -5.23 -9.73
N ALA A 18 2.16 -5.15 -8.63
CA ALA A 18 2.47 -4.25 -7.53
C ALA A 18 3.83 -4.56 -6.89
N GLU A 19 4.13 -5.84 -6.67
CA GLU A 19 5.41 -6.29 -6.16
C GLU A 19 6.54 -5.86 -7.08
N ARG A 20 6.47 -6.21 -8.38
CA ARG A 20 7.48 -5.82 -9.38
C ARG A 20 7.72 -4.31 -9.41
N PHE A 21 6.64 -3.53 -9.42
CA PHE A 21 6.74 -2.07 -9.37
C PHE A 21 7.49 -1.59 -8.11
N LEU A 22 7.19 -2.17 -6.94
CA LEU A 22 7.86 -1.86 -5.69
C LEU A 22 9.29 -2.43 -5.59
N TYR A 23 9.64 -3.43 -6.42
CA TYR A 23 11.01 -3.95 -6.52
C TYR A 23 11.98 -2.86 -6.99
N ASP A 24 11.54 -2.06 -7.96
CA ASP A 24 12.34 -1.01 -8.63
C ASP A 24 12.47 0.28 -7.79
N ILE A 25 11.77 0.38 -6.66
CA ILE A 25 11.80 1.55 -5.77
C ILE A 25 12.79 1.34 -4.62
N GLU A 26 13.91 2.06 -4.70
CA GLU A 26 14.96 2.04 -3.67
C GLU A 26 14.66 2.98 -2.49
N ASP A 27 14.10 4.17 -2.74
CA ASP A 27 13.81 5.16 -1.70
C ASP A 27 12.70 4.66 -0.76
N LYS A 28 13.04 4.46 0.52
CA LYS A 28 12.10 3.99 1.55
C LYS A 28 11.35 5.11 2.25
N ASP A 29 11.65 6.38 1.99
CA ASP A 29 10.91 7.53 2.52
C ASP A 29 9.63 7.82 1.70
N ILE A 30 8.92 6.76 1.31
CA ILE A 30 7.71 6.79 0.50
C ILE A 30 6.59 6.07 1.24
N ILE A 31 5.38 6.64 1.17
CA ILE A 31 4.16 6.03 1.66
C ILE A 31 3.52 5.24 0.51
N ILE A 32 3.28 3.96 0.70
CA ILE A 32 2.58 3.11 -0.26
C ILE A 32 1.11 3.04 0.14
N LYS A 33 0.25 3.47 -0.77
CA LYS A 33 -1.20 3.50 -0.59
C LYS A 33 -1.85 2.28 -1.25
N VAL A 34 -2.46 1.42 -0.44
CA VAL A 34 -3.21 0.24 -0.89
C VAL A 34 -4.70 0.56 -0.88
N GLY A 35 -5.36 0.41 -2.03
CA GLY A 35 -6.80 0.61 -2.16
C GLY A 35 -7.62 -0.62 -1.74
N TYR A 36 -8.94 -0.41 -1.57
CA TYR A 36 -9.89 -1.43 -1.13
C TYR A 36 -9.83 -2.73 -1.95
N SER A 37 -9.89 -2.67 -3.28
CA SER A 37 -9.94 -3.89 -4.12
C SER A 37 -8.71 -4.77 -3.99
N LEU A 38 -7.51 -4.17 -3.97
CA LEU A 38 -6.25 -4.91 -3.79
C LEU A 38 -6.18 -5.52 -2.39
N PHE A 39 -6.61 -4.77 -1.37
CA PHE A 39 -6.65 -5.26 0.01
C PHE A 39 -7.67 -6.37 0.23
N VAL A 40 -8.88 -6.29 -0.34
CA VAL A 40 -9.88 -7.36 -0.19
C VAL A 40 -9.42 -8.64 -0.90
N LYS A 41 -8.75 -8.51 -2.05
CA LYS A 41 -8.30 -9.66 -2.84
C LYS A 41 -7.10 -10.38 -2.21
N TYR A 42 -6.13 -9.64 -1.68
CA TYR A 42 -4.85 -10.20 -1.21
C TYR A 42 -4.62 -10.05 0.30
N GLY A 43 -5.41 -9.23 0.98
CA GLY A 43 -5.40 -9.05 2.43
C GLY A 43 -4.01 -8.76 2.97
N LYS A 44 -3.57 -9.65 3.86
CA LYS A 44 -2.32 -9.49 4.60
C LYS A 44 -1.09 -9.60 3.69
N ASP A 45 -1.14 -10.38 2.62
CA ASP A 45 0.02 -10.68 1.77
C ASP A 45 0.64 -9.41 1.18
N ILE A 46 -0.19 -8.53 0.59
CA ILE A 46 0.29 -7.25 0.05
C ILE A 46 0.79 -6.32 1.16
N THR A 47 0.14 -6.31 2.34
CA THR A 47 0.56 -5.43 3.44
C THR A 47 1.87 -5.89 4.10
N ASP A 48 2.08 -7.19 4.22
CA ASP A 48 3.30 -7.78 4.74
C ASP A 48 4.45 -7.53 3.77
N PHE A 49 4.23 -7.73 2.48
CA PHE A 49 5.22 -7.43 1.45
C PHE A 49 5.72 -5.98 1.55
N ILE A 50 4.80 -5.01 1.60
CA ILE A 50 5.12 -3.57 1.70
C ILE A 50 5.93 -3.27 2.98
N LYS A 51 5.48 -3.80 4.13
CA LYS A 51 6.16 -3.59 5.42
C LYS A 51 7.53 -4.25 5.47
N ASN A 52 7.66 -5.48 4.98
CA ASN A 52 8.92 -6.22 4.92
C ASN A 52 9.94 -5.54 3.99
N ARG A 53 9.47 -4.81 2.98
CA ARG A 53 10.30 -3.96 2.11
C ARG A 53 10.74 -2.63 2.75
N GLY A 54 10.25 -2.32 3.95
CA GLY A 54 10.62 -1.12 4.71
C GLY A 54 9.84 0.14 4.33
N PHE A 55 8.75 0.02 3.57
CA PHE A 55 7.91 1.16 3.22
C PHE A 55 6.89 1.49 4.32
N GLU A 56 6.49 2.77 4.38
CA GLU A 56 5.34 3.19 5.17
C GLU A 56 4.04 2.79 4.46
N LEU A 57 3.07 2.20 5.17
CA LEU A 57 1.82 1.70 4.59
C LEU A 57 0.66 2.63 4.94
N PHE A 58 -0.12 3.00 3.93
CA PHE A 58 -1.42 3.65 4.09
C PHE A 58 -2.53 2.79 3.47
N LEU A 59 -3.44 2.30 4.30
CA LEU A 59 -4.63 1.56 3.85
C LEU A 59 -5.75 2.56 3.52
N ASP A 60 -5.95 2.81 2.24
CA ASP A 60 -6.98 3.70 1.70
C ASP A 60 -8.22 2.90 1.31
N LEU A 61 -8.79 2.24 2.32
CA LEU A 61 -9.92 1.31 2.16
C LEU A 61 -11.26 2.03 2.01
N LYS A 62 -11.34 3.31 2.43
CA LYS A 62 -12.57 4.11 2.42
C LYS A 62 -13.74 3.37 3.06
N LEU A 63 -13.50 2.77 4.23
CA LEU A 63 -14.56 2.16 5.03
C LEU A 63 -15.39 3.29 5.65
N HIS A 64 -16.66 3.36 5.27
CA HIS A 64 -17.60 4.38 5.72
C HIS A 64 -18.73 3.80 6.58
N ASP A 65 -18.60 2.54 7.00
CA ASP A 65 -19.61 1.83 7.79
C ASP A 65 -19.51 2.15 9.29
N ILE A 66 -20.52 1.74 10.06
CA ILE A 66 -20.52 1.84 11.52
C ILE A 66 -19.46 0.90 12.14
N PRO A 67 -18.96 1.18 13.37
CA PRO A 67 -17.87 0.38 13.96
C PRO A 67 -18.13 -1.11 14.20
N ASN A 68 -19.39 -1.57 14.14
CA ASN A 68 -19.78 -2.96 14.42
C ASN A 68 -20.02 -3.78 13.13
N THR A 69 -19.16 -3.60 12.12
CA THR A 69 -19.19 -4.30 10.82
C THR A 69 -17.77 -4.67 10.41
#